data_AF-A5DD63-F1
#
_entry.id   AF-A5DD63-F1
#
_cell.length_a   1.000
_cell.length_b   1.000
_cell.length_c   1.000
_cell.angle_alpha   90.00
_cell.angle_beta   90.00
_cell.angle_gamma   90.00
#
_symmetry.space_group_name_H-M   'P 1'
#
loop_
_entity.id
_entity.type
_entity.pdbx_description
1 polymer ?
#
loop_
_entity_poly.entity_id
_entity_poly.type
_entity_poly.pdbx_seq_one_letter_code
_entity_poly.pdbx_strand_id
1 'polypeptide(L)'
;MMRLTAETATSRNTLLTNQLGDRCINVSLLYKSIPHRIFIQKMRIYSLIAAALSVTGALGITISQDTVTSGPLNAFVGLTKVDAGAYWSIVNNAVSSFLGSLQVDGKLFISSNTNLIGLTVELLGVLNSITNNGDISLDSSKSILAPNYNLIGASFTNNGNMWLAGDGSVGTPQMSITSLSWNNKGLIVFQQKVLSSGFVTLGAVGTSIQNDGTICLINEVYSQTTAIKGSGCFDIGAKSNVWIQNSLLSVDPNQTFYLSSPSSSMRVEALSLSQTFKVAGFGNGNVLGISLPIFSFSYSPVTGILKINTSLLFSFNFNIGTGYDPTKFERFTTDFGGILTTVINGGIRYNGPVPSGATQPTACKACLPLPTPPQPFVIVESEFI
;
A
#
# COMPACT_ATOMS: atom_id res chain seq x y z
N MET A 1 11.77 -10.24 77.43
CA MET A 1 12.86 -9.86 76.51
C MET A 1 12.30 -8.76 75.61
N MET A 2 12.28 -7.47 76.01
CA MET A 2 13.36 -6.45 75.97
C MET A 2 14.07 -6.41 74.60
N ARG A 3 14.33 -5.29 73.91
CA ARG A 3 14.19 -3.81 74.10
C ARG A 3 14.49 -3.19 72.70
N LEU A 4 13.71 -2.21 72.20
CA LEU A 4 13.95 -0.74 72.19
C LEU A 4 15.18 -0.23 71.38
N THR A 5 14.88 0.67 70.39
CA THR A 5 15.56 1.96 69.99
C THR A 5 17.07 1.97 69.66
N ALA A 6 17.71 2.92 68.97
CA ALA A 6 17.45 4.08 68.09
C ALA A 6 18.87 4.61 67.71
N GLU A 7 18.94 5.80 67.08
CA GLU A 7 20.10 6.70 66.88
C GLU A 7 20.94 6.51 65.60
N THR A 8 20.93 7.41 64.61
CA THR A 8 21.45 8.80 64.51
C THR A 8 22.87 9.03 65.02
N ALA A 9 23.81 9.30 64.11
CA ALA A 9 24.91 10.23 64.37
C ALA A 9 25.49 10.80 63.07
N THR A 10 25.74 12.10 63.13
CA THR A 10 26.02 13.05 62.05
C THR A 10 27.47 13.53 62.17
N SER A 11 28.09 13.87 61.04
CA SER A 11 29.14 14.91 60.86
C SER A 11 30.55 14.72 61.44
N ARG A 12 31.57 14.91 60.58
CA ARG A 12 32.44 16.11 60.44
C ARG A 12 33.67 15.70 59.59
N ASN A 13 33.80 16.11 58.33
CA ASN A 13 34.27 17.40 57.80
C ASN A 13 35.66 17.87 58.26
N THR A 14 36.68 17.67 57.41
CA THR A 14 37.81 18.61 57.10
C THR A 14 38.54 18.08 55.84
N LEU A 15 38.34 18.64 54.64
CA LEU A 15 38.96 19.83 53.99
C LEU A 15 40.37 19.59 53.39
N LEU A 16 40.49 19.60 52.04
CA LEU A 16 41.25 20.61 51.25
C LEU A 16 41.43 20.23 49.75
N THR A 17 40.86 21.09 48.87
CA THR A 17 41.37 21.61 47.55
C THR A 17 41.69 20.63 46.41
N ASN A 18 41.21 20.74 45.15
CA ASN A 18 40.97 21.86 44.22
C ASN A 18 39.85 21.48 43.20
N GLN A 19 38.76 22.25 43.05
CA GLN A 19 38.53 23.32 42.04
C GLN A 19 38.55 22.85 40.56
N LEU A 20 37.37 22.63 39.97
CA LEU A 20 36.85 23.33 38.78
C LEU A 20 35.49 22.74 38.32
N GLY A 21 34.44 23.57 38.27
CA GLY A 21 33.38 23.40 37.26
C GLY A 21 31.95 23.01 37.70
N ASP A 22 31.43 23.69 38.72
CA ASP A 22 30.01 24.05 38.95
C ASP A 22 28.87 23.56 38.01
N ARG A 23 27.88 22.92 38.68
CA ARG A 23 26.39 23.03 38.55
C ARG A 23 25.60 21.98 37.75
N CYS A 24 25.07 21.03 38.51
CA CYS A 24 23.74 20.45 38.33
C CYS A 24 22.64 21.53 38.34
N ILE A 25 21.72 21.49 37.37
CA ILE A 25 20.38 22.10 37.48
C ILE A 25 19.31 21.10 37.04
N ASN A 26 18.29 21.03 37.89
CA ASN A 26 17.06 20.25 37.82
C ASN A 26 16.30 20.37 36.49
N VAL A 27 15.76 19.24 36.05
CA VAL A 27 14.79 19.12 34.96
C VAL A 27 13.42 19.57 35.47
N SER A 28 13.09 20.85 35.29
CA SER A 28 11.71 21.37 35.22
C SER A 28 11.75 22.85 34.83
N LEU A 29 10.84 23.24 33.94
CA LEU A 29 10.57 24.60 33.41
C LEU A 29 11.36 25.03 32.15
N LEU A 30 10.92 24.52 31.00
CA LEU A 30 10.95 25.25 29.73
C LEU A 30 9.63 24.99 28.97
N TYR A 31 8.54 25.53 29.53
CA TYR A 31 7.24 25.63 28.85
C TYR A 31 6.89 27.11 28.73
N LYS A 32 7.31 27.72 27.62
CA LYS A 32 6.94 29.04 27.06
C LYS A 32 7.84 29.19 25.82
N SER A 33 7.41 29.49 24.61
CA SER A 33 6.16 30.05 24.10
C SER A 33 6.23 29.98 22.56
N ILE A 34 5.30 29.31 21.90
CA ILE A 34 5.12 29.34 20.44
C ILE A 34 3.62 29.62 20.17
N PRO A 35 3.27 30.48 19.18
CA PRO A 35 2.27 31.51 19.41
C PRO A 35 0.82 31.05 19.20
N HIS A 36 -0.01 31.41 20.19
CA HIS A 36 -1.47 31.28 20.25
C HIS A 36 -2.26 31.87 19.06
N ARG A 37 -1.61 32.58 18.12
CA ARG A 37 -2.27 33.28 17.01
C ARG A 37 -2.60 32.39 15.81
N ILE A 38 -1.92 31.26 15.60
CA ILE A 38 -2.20 30.35 14.47
C ILE A 38 -3.44 29.48 14.73
N PHE A 39 -3.71 29.15 16.01
CA PHE A 39 -4.82 28.28 16.40
C PHE A 39 -6.18 29.00 16.36
N ILE A 40 -6.20 30.30 16.68
CA ILE A 40 -7.44 31.11 16.68
C ILE A 40 -7.90 31.44 15.24
N GLN A 41 -6.97 31.50 14.29
CA GLN A 41 -7.29 31.78 12.88
C GLN A 41 -7.89 30.57 12.16
N LYS A 42 -7.46 29.34 12.52
CA LYS A 42 -8.10 28.10 12.02
C LYS A 42 -9.52 27.93 12.57
N MET A 43 -9.78 28.27 13.82
CA MET A 43 -11.11 28.11 14.43
C MET A 43 -12.19 29.04 13.87
N ARG A 44 -11.83 30.26 13.44
CA ARG A 44 -12.81 31.21 12.87
C ARG A 44 -13.26 30.87 11.44
N ILE A 45 -12.51 30.04 10.73
CA ILE A 45 -12.93 29.53 9.40
C ILE A 45 -13.95 28.40 9.55
N TYR A 46 -13.84 27.56 10.60
CA TYR A 46 -14.83 26.50 10.86
C TYR A 46 -16.18 27.03 11.34
N SER A 47 -16.21 28.17 12.06
CA SER A 47 -17.48 28.76 12.55
C SER A 47 -18.30 29.49 11.49
N LEU A 48 -17.74 29.85 10.34
CA LEU A 48 -18.49 30.49 9.26
C LEU A 48 -19.19 29.49 8.31
N ILE A 49 -18.86 28.19 8.39
CA ILE A 49 -19.51 27.14 7.59
C ILE A 49 -20.74 26.56 8.32
N ALA A 50 -20.80 26.68 9.65
CA ALA A 50 -21.91 26.14 10.44
C ALA A 50 -23.23 26.92 10.33
N ALA A 51 -23.23 28.14 9.76
CA ALA A 51 -24.40 29.01 9.67
C ALA A 51 -25.10 29.02 8.28
N ALA A 52 -24.77 28.07 7.39
CA ALA A 52 -25.43 27.90 6.09
C ALA A 52 -26.15 26.54 5.97
N LEU A 53 -26.65 25.99 7.08
CA LEU A 53 -27.59 24.87 7.10
C LEU A 53 -29.00 25.37 6.76
N SER A 54 -29.21 25.76 5.50
CA SER A 54 -30.52 26.01 4.92
C SER A 54 -30.40 25.86 3.41
N VAL A 55 -31.08 24.86 2.84
CA VAL A 55 -31.04 24.38 1.44
C VAL A 55 -29.89 23.39 1.14
N THR A 56 -30.09 22.11 1.51
CA THR A 56 -29.42 21.00 0.84
C THR A 56 -30.00 20.84 -0.57
N GLY A 57 -29.57 21.71 -1.49
CA GLY A 57 -29.53 21.37 -2.91
C GLY A 57 -28.43 20.32 -3.08
N ALA A 58 -28.74 19.20 -3.73
CA ALA A 58 -27.77 18.15 -4.00
C ALA A 58 -26.62 18.70 -4.86
N LEU A 59 -25.47 18.99 -4.25
CA LEU A 59 -24.26 19.47 -4.94
C LEU A 59 -23.50 18.34 -5.67
N GLY A 60 -24.07 17.13 -5.74
CA GLY A 60 -23.43 16.00 -6.40
C GLY A 60 -23.38 16.16 -7.92
N ILE A 61 -22.37 15.53 -8.54
CA ILE A 61 -22.23 15.44 -10.00
C ILE A 61 -22.64 14.04 -10.45
N THR A 62 -23.49 13.97 -11.47
CA THR A 62 -23.86 12.71 -12.13
C THR A 62 -23.48 12.79 -13.60
N ILE A 63 -22.66 11.85 -14.06
CA ILE A 63 -22.30 11.67 -15.46
C ILE A 63 -23.17 10.54 -16.03
N SER A 64 -24.21 10.92 -16.77
CA SER A 64 -25.15 10.00 -17.41
C SER A 64 -24.90 9.79 -18.91
N GLN A 65 -23.94 10.53 -19.47
CA GLN A 65 -23.53 10.44 -20.87
C GLN A 65 -22.02 10.61 -20.96
N ASP A 66 -21.44 10.08 -22.04
CA ASP A 66 -20.02 10.18 -22.35
C ASP A 66 -19.53 11.62 -22.28
N THR A 67 -18.57 11.86 -21.38
CA THR A 67 -18.09 13.19 -21.04
C THR A 67 -16.57 13.20 -21.02
N VAL A 68 -15.97 14.16 -21.71
CA VAL A 68 -14.54 14.47 -21.59
C VAL A 68 -14.39 15.88 -21.04
N THR A 69 -13.62 16.02 -19.96
CA THR A 69 -13.26 17.30 -19.36
C THR A 69 -11.75 17.44 -19.35
N SER A 70 -11.25 18.64 -19.60
CA SER A 70 -9.82 18.95 -19.55
C SER A 70 -9.57 20.04 -18.52
N GLY A 71 -8.57 19.87 -17.67
CA GLY A 71 -8.17 20.91 -16.73
C GLY A 71 -7.25 20.41 -15.63
N PRO A 72 -6.36 21.27 -15.09
CA PRO A 72 -5.36 20.85 -14.14
C PRO A 72 -5.93 20.58 -12.74
N LEU A 73 -7.02 21.24 -12.35
CA LEU A 73 -7.54 21.20 -10.98
C LEU A 73 -9.03 20.92 -11.00
N ASN A 74 -9.46 19.96 -10.19
CA ASN A 74 -10.86 19.63 -9.98
C ASN A 74 -11.15 19.39 -8.49
N ALA A 75 -12.29 19.91 -8.04
CA ALA A 75 -12.84 19.65 -6.71
C ALA A 75 -14.32 19.31 -6.84
N PHE A 76 -14.71 18.13 -6.37
CA PHE A 76 -16.07 17.61 -6.47
C PHE A 76 -16.69 17.55 -5.09
N VAL A 77 -17.76 18.31 -4.85
CA VAL A 77 -18.41 18.37 -3.53
C VAL A 77 -19.64 17.48 -3.54
N GLY A 78 -19.82 16.65 -2.51
CA GLY A 78 -20.94 15.71 -2.45
C GLY A 78 -20.72 14.47 -3.34
N LEU A 79 -21.81 13.77 -3.64
CA LEU A 79 -21.74 12.50 -4.39
C LEU A 79 -21.27 12.74 -5.82
N THR A 80 -20.21 12.05 -6.22
CA THR A 80 -19.80 11.95 -7.62
C THR A 80 -20.22 10.60 -8.16
N LYS A 81 -21.08 10.58 -9.19
CA LYS A 81 -21.60 9.37 -9.80
C LYS A 81 -21.30 9.33 -11.30
N VAL A 82 -20.83 8.19 -11.79
CA VAL A 82 -20.80 7.87 -13.23
C VAL A 82 -21.75 6.71 -13.48
N ASP A 83 -22.83 6.94 -14.22
CA ASP A 83 -23.87 5.95 -14.47
C ASP A 83 -23.39 4.84 -15.41
N ALA A 84 -24.02 3.67 -15.29
CA ALA A 84 -23.78 2.56 -16.19
C ALA A 84 -24.03 2.97 -17.66
N GLY A 85 -23.12 2.55 -18.55
CA GLY A 85 -23.19 2.88 -19.97
C GLY A 85 -22.56 4.22 -20.36
N ALA A 86 -22.15 5.05 -19.40
CA ALA A 86 -21.43 6.30 -19.65
C ALA A 86 -19.95 6.21 -19.23
N TYR A 87 -19.11 7.06 -19.82
CA TYR A 87 -17.79 7.35 -19.26
C TYR A 87 -17.60 8.82 -18.90
N TRP A 88 -16.68 9.05 -17.96
CA TRP A 88 -16.10 10.35 -17.71
C TRP A 88 -14.59 10.28 -17.82
N SER A 89 -14.01 11.08 -18.71
CA SER A 89 -12.56 11.22 -18.87
C SER A 89 -12.11 12.61 -18.48
N ILE A 90 -11.31 12.71 -17.41
CA ILE A 90 -10.64 13.93 -16.96
C ILE A 90 -9.20 13.87 -17.45
N VAL A 91 -8.86 14.71 -18.42
CA VAL A 91 -7.53 14.74 -19.05
C VAL A 91 -6.78 16.01 -18.69
N ASN A 92 -5.46 16.01 -18.89
CA ASN A 92 -4.58 17.13 -18.53
C ASN A 92 -4.70 17.51 -17.04
N ASN A 93 -4.95 16.52 -16.18
CA ASN A 93 -5.21 16.76 -14.77
C ASN A 93 -3.91 16.70 -13.94
N ALA A 94 -3.82 17.59 -12.96
CA ALA A 94 -2.78 17.58 -11.94
C ALA A 94 -3.35 17.20 -10.57
N VAL A 95 -4.55 17.69 -10.24
CA VAL A 95 -5.23 17.41 -8.97
C VAL A 95 -6.73 17.17 -9.20
N SER A 96 -7.25 16.09 -8.64
CA SER A 96 -8.68 15.81 -8.49
C SER A 96 -9.00 15.45 -7.05
N SER A 97 -9.78 16.29 -6.37
CA SER A 97 -10.19 16.05 -4.97
C SER A 97 -11.70 15.79 -4.89
N PHE A 98 -12.08 14.66 -4.32
CA PHE A 98 -13.47 14.28 -4.05
C PHE A 98 -13.82 14.61 -2.59
N LEU A 99 -14.55 15.69 -2.37
CA LEU A 99 -15.13 16.13 -1.08
C LEU A 99 -16.54 15.52 -0.90
N GLY A 100 -16.64 14.22 -1.11
CA GLY A 100 -17.85 13.41 -0.96
C GLY A 100 -17.60 12.00 -1.51
N SER A 101 -18.62 11.13 -1.47
CA SER A 101 -18.50 9.76 -1.97
C SER A 101 -18.35 9.69 -3.49
N LEU A 102 -17.69 8.64 -3.96
CA LEU A 102 -17.51 8.31 -5.38
C LEU A 102 -18.23 6.99 -5.70
N GLN A 103 -19.13 7.01 -6.67
CA GLN A 103 -19.81 5.83 -7.20
C GLN A 103 -19.58 5.73 -8.72
N VAL A 104 -18.98 4.64 -9.17
CA VAL A 104 -18.70 4.41 -10.60
C VAL A 104 -19.36 3.12 -11.03
N ASP A 105 -20.48 3.24 -11.75
CA ASP A 105 -21.18 2.13 -12.40
C ASP A 105 -20.83 2.05 -13.90
N GLY A 106 -20.37 3.15 -14.49
CA GLY A 106 -19.82 3.25 -15.85
C GLY A 106 -18.29 3.21 -15.86
N LYS A 107 -17.63 4.25 -16.39
CA LYS A 107 -16.17 4.34 -16.43
C LYS A 107 -15.65 5.72 -16.04
N LEU A 108 -14.64 5.77 -15.18
CA LEU A 108 -13.95 6.99 -14.78
C LEU A 108 -12.48 6.90 -15.15
N PHE A 109 -12.00 7.86 -15.95
CA PHE A 109 -10.60 8.03 -16.28
C PHE A 109 -10.12 9.37 -15.74
N ILE A 110 -9.01 9.39 -15.01
CA ILE A 110 -8.32 10.62 -14.60
C ILE A 110 -6.87 10.48 -15.00
N SER A 111 -6.39 11.36 -15.89
CA SER A 111 -5.07 11.24 -16.48
C SER A 111 -4.29 12.55 -16.46
N SER A 112 -3.01 12.46 -16.09
CA SER A 112 -2.03 13.49 -16.41
C SER A 112 -1.47 13.22 -17.80
N ASN A 113 -1.48 14.24 -18.64
CA ASN A 113 -0.86 14.20 -19.97
C ASN A 113 0.45 15.01 -20.02
N THR A 114 0.93 15.48 -18.88
CA THR A 114 2.14 16.31 -18.79
C THR A 114 3.27 15.52 -18.15
N ASN A 115 4.51 15.78 -18.57
CA ASN A 115 5.69 15.18 -17.95
C ASN A 115 6.13 15.89 -16.66
N LEU A 116 5.65 17.11 -16.39
CA LEU A 116 6.16 17.99 -15.34
C LEU A 116 5.36 17.98 -14.03
N ILE A 117 4.17 17.37 -14.01
CA ILE A 117 3.30 17.35 -12.83
C ILE A 117 2.76 15.94 -12.60
N GLY A 118 3.03 15.37 -11.43
CA GLY A 118 2.48 14.08 -11.01
C GLY A 118 1.00 14.22 -10.71
N LEU A 119 0.18 13.23 -11.10
CA LEU A 119 -1.25 13.26 -10.84
C LEU A 119 -1.52 13.04 -9.36
N THR A 120 -2.32 13.92 -8.77
CA THR A 120 -2.85 13.77 -7.41
C THR A 120 -4.35 13.48 -7.47
N VAL A 121 -4.79 12.39 -6.86
CA VAL A 121 -6.22 12.06 -6.73
C VAL A 121 -6.52 11.71 -5.28
N GLU A 122 -7.46 12.43 -4.69
CA GLU A 122 -7.77 12.33 -3.27
C GLU A 122 -9.26 12.11 -3.04
N LEU A 123 -9.59 11.21 -2.12
CA LEU A 123 -10.90 11.17 -1.48
C LEU A 123 -10.75 11.83 -0.11
N LEU A 124 -11.45 12.95 0.10
CA LEU A 124 -11.32 13.79 1.28
C LEU A 124 -12.56 13.67 2.16
N GLY A 125 -12.50 12.82 3.17
CA GLY A 125 -13.52 12.76 4.22
C GLY A 125 -13.63 11.38 4.82
N VAL A 126 -13.45 11.28 6.14
CA VAL A 126 -13.48 10.00 6.88
C VAL A 126 -14.83 9.28 6.82
N LEU A 127 -15.89 9.97 6.36
CA LEU A 127 -17.24 9.41 6.18
C LEU A 127 -17.55 9.07 4.72
N ASN A 128 -16.69 9.45 3.78
CA ASN A 128 -16.92 9.22 2.35
C ASN A 128 -16.65 7.76 1.99
N SER A 129 -17.15 7.35 0.84
CA SER A 129 -17.00 5.99 0.35
C SER A 129 -16.61 5.97 -1.12
N ILE A 130 -15.94 4.90 -1.54
CA ILE A 130 -15.76 4.54 -2.94
C ILE A 130 -16.51 3.24 -3.22
N THR A 131 -17.39 3.28 -4.21
CA THR A 131 -18.05 2.09 -4.77
C THR A 131 -17.75 2.03 -6.26
N ASN A 132 -17.00 1.02 -6.68
CA ASN A 132 -16.67 0.76 -8.08
C ASN A 132 -17.35 -0.52 -8.58
N ASN A 133 -18.32 -0.39 -9.47
CA ASN A 133 -18.94 -1.49 -10.20
C ASN A 133 -18.52 -1.53 -11.68
N GLY A 134 -17.78 -0.53 -12.16
CA GLY A 134 -17.30 -0.40 -13.53
C GLY A 134 -15.78 -0.28 -13.60
N ASP A 135 -15.26 0.66 -14.39
CA ASP A 135 -13.82 0.87 -14.57
C ASP A 135 -13.37 2.20 -13.94
N ILE A 136 -12.33 2.18 -13.10
CA ILE A 136 -11.66 3.40 -12.61
C ILE A 136 -10.19 3.35 -13.03
N SER A 137 -9.70 4.34 -13.76
CA SER A 137 -8.30 4.44 -14.17
C SER A 137 -7.70 5.77 -13.76
N LEU A 138 -6.71 5.72 -12.87
CA LEU A 138 -5.88 6.86 -12.47
C LEU A 138 -4.51 6.70 -13.13
N ASP A 139 -4.19 7.60 -14.05
CA ASP A 139 -3.03 7.46 -14.93
C ASP A 139 -2.09 8.66 -14.85
N SER A 140 -0.94 8.46 -14.22
CA SER A 140 0.19 9.39 -14.20
C SER A 140 1.39 8.86 -14.98
N SER A 141 1.22 7.86 -15.85
CA SER A 141 2.32 7.19 -16.57
C SER A 141 3.07 8.10 -17.56
N LYS A 142 2.43 9.19 -18.00
CA LYS A 142 3.08 10.23 -18.83
C LYS A 142 3.90 11.24 -18.02
N SER A 143 3.74 11.26 -16.69
CA SER A 143 4.50 12.12 -15.79
C SER A 143 5.69 11.39 -15.22
N ILE A 144 6.89 11.97 -15.30
CA ILE A 144 8.08 11.39 -14.65
C ILE A 144 8.01 11.55 -13.13
N LEU A 145 7.18 12.48 -12.63
CA LEU A 145 6.97 12.70 -11.21
C LEU A 145 6.01 11.67 -10.63
N ALA A 146 6.33 11.23 -9.42
CA ALA A 146 5.55 10.31 -8.63
C ALA A 146 4.07 10.77 -8.46
N PRO A 147 3.07 9.91 -8.77
CA PRO A 147 1.69 10.19 -8.43
C PRO A 147 1.44 10.17 -6.91
N ASN A 148 0.37 10.88 -6.52
CA ASN A 148 -0.18 10.81 -5.17
C ASN A 148 -1.67 10.43 -5.24
N TYR A 149 -1.94 9.13 -5.10
CA TYR A 149 -3.28 8.59 -4.96
C TYR A 149 -3.54 8.29 -3.49
N ASN A 150 -4.31 9.18 -2.86
CA ASN A 150 -4.62 9.12 -1.44
C ASN A 150 -6.12 9.02 -1.23
N LEU A 151 -6.64 7.79 -1.35
CA LEU A 151 -8.07 7.51 -1.32
C LEU A 151 -8.47 7.13 0.12
N ILE A 152 -8.86 8.13 0.92
CA ILE A 152 -9.22 7.97 2.32
C ILE A 152 -10.74 8.08 2.50
N GLY A 153 -11.36 7.01 3.02
CA GLY A 153 -12.80 6.97 3.28
C GLY A 153 -13.20 6.03 4.41
N ALA A 154 -14.48 6.04 4.78
CA ALA A 154 -15.06 5.06 5.69
C ALA A 154 -15.09 3.67 5.04
N SER A 155 -15.43 3.59 3.76
CA SER A 155 -15.57 2.33 3.03
C SER A 155 -15.05 2.38 1.60
N PHE A 156 -14.49 1.24 1.18
CA PHE A 156 -14.07 0.95 -0.18
C PHE A 156 -14.68 -0.38 -0.63
N THR A 157 -15.37 -0.38 -1.77
CA THR A 157 -15.90 -1.58 -2.42
C THR A 157 -15.54 -1.57 -3.90
N ASN A 158 -14.82 -2.59 -4.35
CA ASN A 158 -14.48 -2.79 -5.75
C ASN A 158 -15.05 -4.12 -6.28
N ASN A 159 -16.02 -4.03 -7.18
CA ASN A 159 -16.60 -5.15 -7.93
C ASN A 159 -16.14 -5.16 -9.40
N GLY A 160 -15.73 -4.00 -9.94
CA GLY A 160 -15.25 -3.83 -11.30
C GLY A 160 -13.72 -3.88 -11.42
N ASN A 161 -13.14 -3.04 -12.27
CA ASN A 161 -11.70 -2.93 -12.47
C ASN A 161 -11.19 -1.56 -12.03
N MET A 162 -10.00 -1.54 -11.44
CA MET A 162 -9.34 -0.31 -11.02
C MET A 162 -7.86 -0.34 -11.42
N TRP A 163 -7.35 0.75 -11.99
CA TRP A 163 -5.94 0.93 -12.33
C TRP A 163 -5.39 2.18 -11.63
N LEU A 164 -4.23 2.04 -11.00
CA LEU A 164 -3.46 3.12 -10.41
C LEU A 164 -2.05 3.04 -11.01
N ALA A 165 -1.74 3.98 -11.92
CA ALA A 165 -0.54 3.92 -12.73
C ALA A 165 0.33 5.17 -12.60
N GLY A 166 1.65 4.98 -12.61
CA GLY A 166 2.63 6.06 -12.63
C GLY A 166 3.91 5.70 -13.39
N ASP A 167 4.81 6.66 -13.56
CA ASP A 167 6.15 6.37 -14.08
C ASP A 167 7.05 5.84 -12.94
N GLY A 168 7.10 6.55 -11.81
CA GLY A 168 7.88 6.16 -10.63
C GLY A 168 9.37 6.53 -10.69
N SER A 169 9.86 7.16 -11.77
CA SER A 169 11.28 7.52 -11.89
C SER A 169 11.74 8.65 -10.96
N VAL A 170 10.87 9.61 -10.63
CA VAL A 170 11.23 10.76 -9.78
C VAL A 170 10.25 10.92 -8.62
N GLY A 171 10.79 10.96 -7.40
CA GLY A 171 10.01 11.10 -6.17
C GLY A 171 9.52 9.76 -5.62
N THR A 172 8.70 9.83 -4.58
CA THR A 172 8.14 8.65 -3.90
C THR A 172 6.63 8.63 -4.14
N PRO A 173 6.12 7.71 -4.98
CA PRO A 173 4.69 7.61 -5.22
C PRO A 173 3.95 7.11 -3.99
N GLN A 174 2.75 7.62 -3.83
CA GLN A 174 1.78 7.14 -2.86
C GLN A 174 0.61 6.54 -3.63
N MET A 175 0.36 5.25 -3.44
CA MET A 175 -0.80 4.57 -4.01
C MET A 175 -1.56 3.85 -2.89
N SER A 176 -2.40 4.60 -2.19
CA SER A 176 -3.05 4.16 -0.95
C SER A 176 -4.56 4.16 -1.09
N ILE A 177 -5.18 3.04 -0.69
CA ILE A 177 -6.63 2.91 -0.53
C ILE A 177 -6.91 2.64 0.94
N THR A 178 -7.15 3.70 1.71
CA THR A 178 -7.28 3.65 3.17
C THR A 178 -8.75 3.73 3.56
N SER A 179 -9.30 2.61 4.02
CA SER A 179 -10.69 2.56 4.53
C SER A 179 -10.84 1.59 5.69
N LEU A 180 -11.81 1.87 6.56
CA LEU A 180 -12.14 1.01 7.70
C LEU A 180 -12.84 -0.28 7.24
N SER A 181 -13.79 -0.15 6.31
CA SER A 181 -14.39 -1.26 5.58
C SER A 181 -13.77 -1.35 4.20
N TRP A 182 -13.16 -2.47 3.85
CA TRP A 182 -12.41 -2.62 2.61
C TRP A 182 -12.73 -3.96 1.96
N ASN A 183 -13.32 -3.93 0.77
CA ASN A 183 -13.76 -5.11 0.04
C ASN A 183 -13.34 -5.04 -1.44
N ASN A 184 -12.69 -6.10 -1.92
CA ASN A 184 -12.38 -6.29 -3.33
C ASN A 184 -12.87 -7.65 -3.82
N LYS A 185 -13.75 -7.66 -4.83
CA LYS A 185 -14.17 -8.83 -5.62
C LYS A 185 -13.74 -8.72 -7.09
N GLY A 186 -13.35 -7.51 -7.48
CA GLY A 186 -12.93 -7.15 -8.83
C GLY A 186 -11.44 -7.32 -9.07
N LEU A 187 -10.90 -6.49 -9.95
CA LEU A 187 -9.48 -6.36 -10.25
C LEU A 187 -8.98 -4.99 -9.77
N ILE A 188 -7.81 -4.96 -9.14
CA ILE A 188 -7.06 -3.72 -8.87
C ILE A 188 -5.65 -3.91 -9.42
N VAL A 189 -5.17 -3.00 -10.26
CA VAL A 189 -3.83 -3.02 -10.84
C VAL A 189 -3.06 -1.79 -10.36
N PHE A 190 -2.01 -2.04 -9.60
CA PHE A 190 -0.99 -1.04 -9.28
C PHE A 190 0.19 -1.26 -10.22
N GLN A 191 0.59 -0.20 -10.91
CA GLN A 191 1.72 -0.29 -11.82
C GLN A 191 2.55 0.98 -11.88
N GLN A 192 3.86 0.79 -11.90
CA GLN A 192 4.82 1.81 -12.26
C GLN A 192 5.61 1.39 -13.49
N LYS A 193 6.19 2.36 -14.19
CA LYS A 193 7.17 2.08 -15.25
C LYS A 193 8.50 1.61 -14.67
N VAL A 194 8.90 2.18 -13.54
CA VAL A 194 10.13 1.85 -12.80
C VAL A 194 9.78 1.64 -11.34
N LEU A 195 10.38 0.62 -10.72
CA LEU A 195 10.22 0.36 -9.29
C LEU A 195 10.84 1.52 -8.50
N SER A 196 10.00 2.27 -7.80
CA SER A 196 10.40 3.38 -6.94
C SER A 196 10.55 2.96 -5.47
N SER A 197 10.79 3.92 -4.58
CA SER A 197 10.75 3.73 -3.12
C SER A 197 9.35 3.83 -2.51
N GLY A 198 8.30 4.01 -3.33
CA GLY A 198 6.93 4.09 -2.88
C GLY A 198 6.35 2.74 -2.44
N PHE A 199 5.29 2.78 -1.65
CA PHE A 199 4.57 1.59 -1.23
C PHE A 199 3.08 1.69 -1.60
N VAL A 200 2.53 0.55 -1.98
CA VAL A 200 1.08 0.32 -1.97
C VAL A 200 0.65 -0.05 -0.55
N THR A 201 -0.36 0.66 -0.03
CA THR A 201 -0.96 0.36 1.28
C THR A 201 -2.47 0.26 1.16
N LEU A 202 -3.06 -0.72 1.84
CA LEU A 202 -4.47 -1.07 1.70
C LEU A 202 -5.12 -1.16 3.09
N GLY A 203 -6.31 -0.59 3.21
CA GLY A 203 -7.07 -0.53 4.45
C GLY A 203 -6.49 0.46 5.47
N ALA A 204 -7.25 0.68 6.54
CA ALA A 204 -6.77 1.43 7.69
C ALA A 204 -5.86 0.57 8.57
N VAL A 205 -4.77 1.13 9.09
CA VAL A 205 -3.79 0.40 9.90
C VAL A 205 -4.47 -0.32 11.07
N GLY A 206 -4.13 -1.61 11.25
CA GLY A 206 -4.67 -2.43 12.34
C GLY A 206 -6.06 -2.99 12.09
N THR A 207 -6.67 -2.74 10.93
CA THR A 207 -7.93 -3.37 10.51
C THR A 207 -7.66 -4.60 9.62
N SER A 208 -8.69 -5.06 8.91
CA SER A 208 -8.59 -6.13 7.91
C SER A 208 -9.11 -5.66 6.56
N ILE A 209 -8.44 -6.10 5.50
CA ILE A 209 -8.96 -6.05 4.13
C ILE A 209 -9.63 -7.38 3.77
N GLN A 210 -10.76 -7.35 3.07
CA GLN A 210 -11.40 -8.51 2.48
C GLN A 210 -11.10 -8.54 0.97
N ASN A 211 -10.29 -9.49 0.52
CA ASN A 211 -9.90 -9.66 -0.87
C ASN A 211 -10.36 -11.03 -1.41
N ASP A 212 -11.42 -11.01 -2.21
CA ASP A 212 -11.90 -12.16 -3.00
C ASP A 212 -11.67 -11.96 -4.50
N GLY A 213 -11.07 -10.82 -4.88
CA GLY A 213 -10.68 -10.47 -6.24
C GLY A 213 -9.20 -10.70 -6.52
N THR A 214 -8.65 -9.93 -7.45
CA THR A 214 -7.22 -9.95 -7.79
C THR A 214 -6.61 -8.56 -7.61
N ILE A 215 -5.44 -8.51 -7.00
CA ILE A 215 -4.61 -7.31 -6.87
C ILE A 215 -3.30 -7.58 -7.60
N CYS A 216 -3.04 -6.81 -8.67
CA CYS A 216 -1.84 -6.92 -9.48
C CYS A 216 -0.82 -5.86 -9.10
N LEU A 217 0.45 -6.26 -9.03
CA LEU A 217 1.57 -5.39 -8.71
C LEU A 217 2.59 -5.45 -9.86
N ILE A 218 2.91 -4.33 -10.49
CA ILE A 218 3.93 -4.27 -11.56
C ILE A 218 4.91 -3.14 -11.25
N ASN A 219 6.18 -3.48 -10.98
CA ASN A 219 7.18 -2.55 -10.44
C ASN A 219 6.68 -1.87 -9.15
N GLU A 220 6.05 -2.63 -8.26
CA GLU A 220 5.44 -2.12 -7.03
C GLU A 220 5.84 -2.91 -5.80
N VAL A 221 5.89 -2.24 -4.65
CA VAL A 221 6.00 -2.91 -3.34
C VAL A 221 4.71 -2.73 -2.57
N TYR A 222 4.00 -3.83 -2.28
CA TYR A 222 2.91 -3.81 -1.31
C TYR A 222 3.47 -3.99 0.10
N SER A 223 3.11 -3.09 1.01
CA SER A 223 3.41 -3.23 2.44
C SER A 223 2.17 -3.60 3.25
N GLN A 224 2.23 -4.74 3.93
CA GLN A 224 1.12 -5.20 4.75
C GLN A 224 0.95 -4.38 6.03
N THR A 225 -0.13 -3.59 6.07
CA THR A 225 -0.56 -2.80 7.25
C THR A 225 -1.83 -3.35 7.92
N THR A 226 -2.47 -4.35 7.30
CA THR A 226 -3.75 -4.94 7.72
C THR A 226 -3.73 -6.46 7.70
N ALA A 227 -4.62 -7.10 8.45
CA ALA A 227 -4.93 -8.51 8.22
C ALA A 227 -5.54 -8.68 6.82
N ILE A 228 -5.23 -9.80 6.16
CA ILE A 228 -5.71 -10.11 4.81
C ILE A 228 -6.68 -11.28 4.91
N LYS A 229 -7.96 -11.04 4.61
CA LYS A 229 -9.02 -12.04 4.62
C LYS A 229 -9.50 -12.33 3.20
N GLY A 230 -10.10 -13.51 3.02
CA GLY A 230 -10.71 -13.89 1.75
C GLY A 230 -9.89 -14.89 0.97
N SER A 231 -10.42 -15.21 -0.21
CA SER A 231 -9.93 -16.31 -1.06
C SER A 231 -9.34 -15.83 -2.38
N GLY A 232 -9.11 -14.51 -2.51
CA GLY A 232 -8.61 -13.88 -3.71
C GLY A 232 -7.12 -14.09 -3.92
N CYS A 233 -6.53 -13.19 -4.72
CA CYS A 233 -5.15 -13.28 -5.16
C CYS A 233 -4.41 -11.94 -5.10
N PHE A 234 -3.13 -12.00 -4.75
CA PHE A 234 -2.12 -11.00 -5.12
C PHE A 234 -1.28 -11.58 -6.27
N ASP A 235 -1.40 -10.99 -7.45
CA ASP A 235 -0.51 -11.27 -8.58
C ASP A 235 0.71 -10.35 -8.49
N ILE A 236 1.84 -10.95 -8.15
CA ILE A 236 3.12 -10.27 -7.96
C ILE A 236 3.85 -10.35 -9.29
N GLY A 237 3.73 -9.29 -10.10
CA GLY A 237 4.32 -9.19 -11.42
C GLY A 237 5.81 -8.85 -11.42
N ALA A 238 6.29 -8.36 -12.56
CA ALA A 238 7.70 -8.04 -12.78
C ALA A 238 8.21 -6.98 -11.78
N LYS A 239 9.39 -7.25 -11.21
CA LYS A 239 10.10 -6.41 -10.23
C LYS A 239 9.21 -5.95 -9.07
N SER A 240 8.21 -6.74 -8.71
CA SER A 240 7.29 -6.43 -7.62
C SER A 240 7.60 -7.25 -6.38
N ASN A 241 7.24 -6.71 -5.23
CA ASN A 241 7.38 -7.38 -3.94
C ASN A 241 6.10 -7.29 -3.11
N VAL A 242 5.73 -8.40 -2.47
CA VAL A 242 4.81 -8.38 -1.32
C VAL A 242 5.62 -8.48 -0.05
N TRP A 243 5.55 -7.44 0.78
CA TRP A 243 6.17 -7.39 2.09
C TRP A 243 5.13 -7.62 3.19
N ILE A 244 5.17 -8.81 3.76
CA ILE A 244 4.44 -9.18 4.97
C ILE A 244 5.19 -8.56 6.16
N GLN A 245 4.94 -7.26 6.39
CA GLN A 245 5.65 -6.45 7.37
C GLN A 245 5.24 -6.81 8.81
N ASN A 246 3.98 -7.16 9.04
CA ASN A 246 3.47 -7.47 10.37
C ASN A 246 2.74 -8.82 10.36
N SER A 247 3.48 -9.87 10.65
CA SER A 247 2.97 -11.24 10.73
C SER A 247 2.16 -11.53 11.98
N LEU A 248 1.95 -10.57 12.87
CA LEU A 248 0.88 -10.66 13.87
C LEU A 248 -0.49 -10.47 13.21
N LEU A 249 -0.52 -9.79 12.06
CA LEU A 249 -1.72 -9.67 11.23
C LEU A 249 -1.89 -10.98 10.46
N SER A 250 -3.04 -11.60 10.67
CA SER A 250 -3.38 -12.86 10.03
C SER A 250 -3.51 -12.69 8.52
N VAL A 251 -3.04 -13.69 7.77
CA VAL A 251 -3.35 -13.87 6.36
C VAL A 251 -4.18 -15.14 6.22
N ASP A 252 -5.33 -15.04 5.55
CA ASP A 252 -6.20 -16.18 5.27
C ASP A 252 -5.43 -17.25 4.48
N PRO A 253 -5.46 -18.53 4.88
CA PRO A 253 -4.76 -19.60 4.17
C PRO A 253 -5.27 -19.81 2.73
N ASN A 254 -6.44 -19.28 2.38
CA ASN A 254 -6.98 -19.33 1.02
C ASN A 254 -6.48 -18.18 0.13
N GLN A 255 -5.97 -17.10 0.72
CA GLN A 255 -5.37 -16.00 -0.01
C GLN A 255 -4.14 -16.50 -0.77
N THR A 256 -4.14 -16.31 -2.08
CA THR A 256 -3.04 -16.78 -2.94
C THR A 256 -2.07 -15.63 -3.23
N PHE A 257 -0.77 -15.86 -3.04
CA PHE A 257 0.30 -14.98 -3.53
C PHE A 257 0.93 -15.64 -4.75
N TYR A 258 0.70 -15.08 -5.93
CA TYR A 258 1.20 -15.63 -7.18
C TYR A 258 2.43 -14.88 -7.64
N LEU A 259 3.57 -15.58 -7.72
CA LEU A 259 4.81 -15.06 -8.30
C LEU A 259 4.76 -15.26 -9.82
N SER A 260 4.15 -14.31 -10.53
CA SER A 260 3.87 -14.43 -11.98
C SER A 260 5.06 -14.09 -12.89
N SER A 261 6.14 -13.53 -12.33
CA SER A 261 7.37 -13.18 -13.05
C SER A 261 8.61 -13.83 -12.41
N PRO A 262 9.67 -14.11 -13.18
CA PRO A 262 10.99 -14.47 -12.64
C PRO A 262 11.58 -13.45 -11.66
N SER A 263 11.16 -12.19 -11.75
CA SER A 263 11.63 -11.09 -10.90
C SER A 263 10.71 -10.77 -9.73
N SER A 264 9.64 -11.55 -9.55
CA SER A 264 8.71 -11.42 -8.43
C SER A 264 9.37 -11.83 -7.13
N SER A 265 8.96 -11.22 -6.03
CA SER A 265 9.42 -11.64 -4.71
C SER A 265 8.37 -11.48 -3.62
N MET A 266 8.50 -12.28 -2.57
CA MET A 266 7.74 -12.13 -1.34
C MET A 266 8.69 -12.14 -0.16
N ARG A 267 8.58 -11.14 0.71
CA ARG A 267 9.38 -10.98 1.92
C ARG A 267 8.48 -11.07 3.15
N VAL A 268 8.87 -11.87 4.13
CA VAL A 268 8.18 -11.96 5.43
C VAL A 268 9.07 -11.45 6.56
N GLU A 269 8.52 -10.61 7.43
CA GLU A 269 9.25 -10.13 8.60
C GLU A 269 9.46 -11.27 9.61
N ALA A 270 10.67 -11.40 10.17
CA ALA A 270 11.11 -12.58 10.89
C ALA A 270 10.61 -12.71 12.36
N LEU A 271 9.94 -11.68 12.90
CA LEU A 271 9.60 -11.56 14.34
C LEU A 271 8.13 -11.93 14.65
N SER A 272 7.74 -13.13 14.26
CA SER A 272 6.34 -13.44 13.91
C SER A 272 5.72 -14.62 14.62
N LEU A 273 4.38 -14.65 14.63
CA LEU A 273 3.64 -15.89 14.73
C LEU A 273 3.82 -16.71 13.43
N SER A 274 4.05 -18.01 13.58
CA SER A 274 4.17 -18.92 12.44
C SER A 274 2.84 -18.97 11.68
N GLN A 275 2.87 -18.62 10.39
CA GLN A 275 1.75 -18.72 9.46
C GLN A 275 2.17 -19.50 8.21
N THR A 276 1.19 -20.07 7.50
CA THR A 276 1.42 -20.75 6.23
C THR A 276 0.84 -19.92 5.09
N PHE A 277 1.71 -19.36 4.25
CA PHE A 277 1.31 -18.59 3.08
C PHE A 277 1.10 -19.51 1.88
N LYS A 278 -0.04 -19.40 1.20
CA LYS A 278 -0.28 -20.12 -0.05
C LYS A 278 0.38 -19.36 -1.20
N VAL A 279 1.38 -19.97 -1.82
CA VAL A 279 2.19 -19.35 -2.86
C VAL A 279 2.07 -20.14 -4.15
N ALA A 280 1.69 -19.48 -5.24
CA ALA A 280 1.69 -20.05 -6.58
C ALA A 280 2.89 -19.53 -7.39
N GLY A 281 3.31 -20.29 -8.40
CA GLY A 281 4.31 -19.83 -9.38
C GLY A 281 5.76 -19.82 -8.90
N PHE A 282 6.08 -20.36 -7.73
CA PHE A 282 7.46 -20.38 -7.23
C PHE A 282 8.38 -21.19 -8.17
N GLY A 283 9.44 -20.57 -8.68
CA GLY A 283 10.29 -21.14 -9.72
C GLY A 283 10.85 -20.08 -10.67
N ASN A 284 11.66 -20.50 -11.63
CA ASN A 284 12.30 -19.62 -12.62
C ASN A 284 13.08 -18.45 -11.98
N GLY A 285 13.63 -18.64 -10.78
CA GLY A 285 14.46 -17.64 -10.10
C GLY A 285 13.71 -16.58 -9.27
N ASN A 286 12.38 -16.62 -9.19
CA ASN A 286 11.64 -15.77 -8.25
C ASN A 286 11.94 -16.15 -6.79
N VAL A 287 11.63 -15.22 -5.87
CA VAL A 287 12.21 -15.25 -4.52
C VAL A 287 11.15 -15.33 -3.45
N LEU A 288 11.33 -16.29 -2.55
CA LEU A 288 10.69 -16.29 -1.23
C LEU A 288 11.75 -15.99 -0.19
N GLY A 289 11.49 -15.06 0.71
CA GLY A 289 12.49 -14.74 1.71
C GLY A 289 11.93 -14.06 2.95
N ILE A 290 12.89 -13.69 3.80
CA ILE A 290 12.63 -13.21 5.15
C ILE A 290 13.56 -12.03 5.47
N SER A 291 13.20 -11.23 6.47
CA SER A 291 13.98 -10.04 6.86
C SER A 291 15.26 -10.32 7.64
N LEU A 292 15.53 -11.57 8.01
CA LEU A 292 16.74 -12.01 8.69
C LEU A 292 17.44 -13.12 7.90
N PRO A 293 18.74 -13.39 8.15
CA PRO A 293 19.41 -14.53 7.54
C PRO A 293 18.69 -15.86 7.82
N ILE A 294 18.54 -16.68 6.79
CA ILE A 294 17.95 -18.02 6.90
C ILE A 294 18.97 -18.95 7.55
N PHE A 295 18.62 -19.54 8.70
CA PHE A 295 19.43 -20.55 9.37
C PHE A 295 19.38 -21.88 8.62
N SER A 296 18.17 -22.36 8.34
CA SER A 296 17.92 -23.59 7.59
C SER A 296 16.58 -23.51 6.86
N PHE A 297 16.42 -24.33 5.83
CA PHE A 297 15.14 -24.53 5.15
C PHE A 297 14.93 -26.01 4.87
N SER A 298 13.67 -26.42 4.71
CA SER A 298 13.32 -27.77 4.30
C SER A 298 12.05 -27.76 3.44
N TYR A 299 11.95 -28.72 2.54
CA TYR A 299 10.77 -28.90 1.70
C TYR A 299 10.20 -30.30 1.92
N SER A 300 8.87 -30.36 2.10
CA SER A 300 8.15 -31.62 2.20
C SER A 300 7.51 -31.97 0.86
N PRO A 301 7.96 -33.03 0.16
CA PRO A 301 7.35 -33.44 -1.11
C PRO A 301 5.93 -33.99 -0.94
N VAL A 302 5.55 -34.37 0.29
CA VAL A 302 4.21 -34.91 0.61
C VAL A 302 3.20 -33.78 0.79
N THR A 303 3.56 -32.74 1.55
CA THR A 303 2.63 -31.64 1.87
C THR A 303 2.77 -30.44 0.95
N GLY A 304 3.88 -30.35 0.20
CA GLY A 304 4.21 -29.19 -0.63
C GLY A 304 4.64 -27.95 0.15
N ILE A 305 4.97 -28.10 1.43
CA ILE A 305 5.37 -26.99 2.30
C ILE A 305 6.89 -26.80 2.26
N LEU A 306 7.32 -25.60 1.88
CA LEU A 306 8.65 -25.07 2.10
C LEU A 306 8.66 -24.35 3.45
N LYS A 307 9.44 -24.88 4.40
CA LYS A 307 9.65 -24.29 5.72
C LYS A 307 10.99 -23.58 5.76
N ILE A 308 10.99 -22.32 6.18
CA ILE A 308 12.18 -21.48 6.36
C ILE A 308 12.32 -21.17 7.85
N ASN A 309 13.51 -21.38 8.42
CA ASN A 309 13.81 -21.12 9.83
C ASN A 309 14.82 -19.97 9.94
N THR A 310 14.49 -18.94 10.72
CA THR A 310 15.43 -17.85 11.07
C THR A 310 16.27 -18.21 12.30
N SER A 311 15.75 -19.11 13.14
CA SER A 311 16.37 -19.61 14.37
C SER A 311 15.73 -20.96 14.74
N LEU A 312 16.08 -21.52 15.90
CA LEU A 312 15.43 -22.73 16.42
C LEU A 312 13.96 -22.51 16.81
N LEU A 313 13.52 -21.26 17.05
CA LEU A 313 12.20 -20.93 17.58
C LEU A 313 11.25 -20.33 16.53
N PHE A 314 11.78 -19.72 15.48
CA PHE A 314 11.01 -18.97 14.50
C PHE A 314 11.09 -19.64 13.12
N SER A 315 9.92 -20.00 12.60
CA SER A 315 9.77 -20.62 11.29
C SER A 315 8.58 -20.07 10.51
N PHE A 316 8.73 -20.06 9.20
CA PHE A 316 7.74 -19.57 8.23
C PHE A 316 7.46 -20.64 7.21
N ASN A 317 6.18 -20.87 6.93
CA ASN A 317 5.76 -21.91 6.00
C ASN A 317 5.22 -21.26 4.74
N PHE A 318 5.64 -21.80 3.59
CA PHE A 318 5.11 -21.45 2.29
C PHE A 318 4.56 -22.73 1.66
N ASN A 319 3.26 -22.78 1.42
CA ASN A 319 2.64 -23.85 0.65
C ASN A 319 2.82 -23.57 -0.84
N ILE A 320 3.90 -24.10 -1.41
CA ILE A 320 4.29 -23.96 -2.82
C ILE A 320 3.79 -25.13 -3.68
N GLY A 321 3.21 -26.15 -3.06
CA GLY A 321 2.73 -27.37 -3.71
C GLY A 321 3.82 -28.43 -3.91
N THR A 322 3.46 -29.52 -4.56
CA THR A 322 4.30 -30.72 -4.70
C THR A 322 5.17 -30.69 -5.96
N GLY A 323 6.09 -31.66 -6.10
CA GLY A 323 6.86 -31.88 -7.33
C GLY A 323 8.16 -31.09 -7.48
N TYR A 324 8.57 -30.31 -6.46
CA TYR A 324 9.87 -29.63 -6.49
C TYR A 324 11.01 -30.60 -6.19
N ASP A 325 12.12 -30.44 -6.92
CA ASP A 325 13.37 -31.16 -6.68
C ASP A 325 14.18 -30.46 -5.56
N PRO A 326 14.39 -31.11 -4.39
CA PRO A 326 15.12 -30.51 -3.28
C PRO A 326 16.52 -30.00 -3.63
N THR A 327 17.16 -30.56 -4.66
CA THR A 327 18.53 -30.19 -5.07
C THR A 327 18.62 -28.84 -5.82
N LYS A 328 17.48 -28.31 -6.27
CA LYS A 328 17.40 -27.05 -7.03
C LYS A 328 17.05 -25.84 -6.17
N PHE A 329 16.80 -26.04 -4.88
CA PHE A 329 16.64 -24.94 -3.94
C PHE A 329 17.99 -24.34 -3.58
N GLU A 330 18.06 -23.03 -3.58
CA GLU A 330 19.27 -22.30 -3.24
C GLU A 330 18.94 -21.20 -2.24
N ARG A 331 19.69 -21.19 -1.12
CA ARG A 331 19.74 -20.05 -0.21
C ARG A 331 20.79 -19.07 -0.69
N PHE A 332 20.42 -17.81 -0.82
CA PHE A 332 21.31 -16.77 -1.34
C PHE A 332 21.05 -15.41 -0.67
N THR A 333 22.00 -14.49 -0.84
CA THR A 333 21.82 -13.08 -0.47
C THR A 333 20.88 -12.43 -1.46
N THR A 334 19.76 -11.93 -0.96
CA THR A 334 18.70 -11.40 -1.80
C THR A 334 18.55 -9.89 -1.62
N ASP A 335 18.32 -9.22 -2.73
CA ASP A 335 17.80 -7.86 -2.78
C ASP A 335 16.33 -7.95 -3.19
N PHE A 336 15.44 -7.39 -2.37
CA PHE A 336 14.01 -7.39 -2.64
C PHE A 336 13.57 -6.17 -3.47
N GLY A 337 14.49 -5.27 -3.81
CA GLY A 337 14.26 -4.10 -4.65
C GLY A 337 13.61 -2.93 -3.92
N GLY A 338 13.61 -1.78 -4.60
CA GLY A 338 13.03 -0.53 -4.09
C GLY A 338 13.77 -0.05 -2.84
N ILE A 339 13.02 0.20 -1.76
CA ILE A 339 13.58 0.59 -0.45
C ILE A 339 13.82 -0.61 0.50
N LEU A 340 13.50 -1.84 0.06
CA LEU A 340 13.72 -3.02 0.87
C LEU A 340 15.21 -3.36 0.90
N THR A 341 15.77 -3.43 2.10
CA THR A 341 17.19 -3.71 2.29
C THR A 341 17.60 -5.10 1.80
N THR A 342 18.83 -5.21 1.28
CA THR A 342 19.49 -6.48 1.00
C THR A 342 19.63 -7.30 2.28
N VAL A 343 19.28 -8.59 2.22
CA VAL A 343 19.40 -9.51 3.35
C VAL A 343 20.37 -10.63 2.99
N ILE A 344 21.49 -10.69 3.71
CA ILE A 344 22.50 -11.74 3.55
C ILE A 344 21.87 -13.08 3.88
N ASN A 345 21.93 -14.04 2.94
CA ASN A 345 21.28 -15.34 3.06
C ASN A 345 19.78 -15.28 3.41
N GLY A 346 19.08 -14.19 3.05
CA GLY A 346 17.68 -13.97 3.41
C GLY A 346 16.67 -14.52 2.40
N GLY A 347 17.12 -15.04 1.26
CA GLY A 347 16.26 -15.53 0.18
C GLY A 347 16.45 -17.01 -0.13
N ILE A 348 15.36 -17.66 -0.51
CA ILE A 348 15.33 -18.95 -1.19
C ILE A 348 14.81 -18.72 -2.61
N ARG A 349 15.51 -19.27 -3.59
CA ARG A 349 15.03 -19.40 -4.97
C ARG A 349 15.00 -20.87 -5.38
N TYR A 350 14.19 -21.17 -6.39
CA TYR A 350 14.18 -22.48 -7.05
C TYR A 350 14.72 -22.33 -8.47
N ASN A 351 15.85 -22.99 -8.74
CA ASN A 351 16.57 -22.94 -10.02
C ASN A 351 16.01 -23.97 -11.02
N GLY A 352 14.71 -23.93 -11.24
CA GLY A 352 14.02 -24.79 -12.20
C GLY A 352 12.65 -24.23 -12.57
N PRO A 353 11.98 -24.82 -13.57
CA PRO A 353 10.63 -24.44 -13.91
C PRO A 353 9.65 -24.83 -12.81
N VAL A 354 8.53 -24.10 -12.71
CA VAL A 354 7.43 -24.42 -11.79
C VAL A 354 6.94 -25.85 -12.07
N PRO A 355 7.00 -26.79 -11.11
CA PRO A 355 6.55 -28.16 -11.31
C PRO A 355 5.04 -28.27 -11.54
N SER A 356 4.58 -29.34 -12.20
CA SER A 356 3.15 -29.58 -12.44
C SER A 356 2.32 -29.76 -11.16
N GLY A 357 2.93 -30.29 -10.09
CA GLY A 357 2.31 -30.47 -8.77
C GLY A 357 2.27 -29.21 -7.91
N ALA A 358 2.85 -28.08 -8.37
CA ALA A 358 2.91 -26.84 -7.62
C ALA A 358 1.51 -26.26 -7.38
N THR A 359 1.41 -25.39 -6.37
CA THR A 359 0.19 -24.62 -6.10
C THR A 359 -0.17 -23.80 -7.33
N GLN A 360 -1.41 -23.97 -7.80
CA GLN A 360 -1.90 -23.29 -9.01
C GLN A 360 -2.54 -21.94 -8.66
N PRO A 361 -2.38 -20.90 -9.51
CA PRO A 361 -2.94 -19.57 -9.28
C PRO A 361 -4.43 -19.47 -9.67
N THR A 362 -5.26 -20.44 -9.27
CA THR A 362 -6.67 -20.53 -9.71
C THR A 362 -7.56 -19.39 -9.21
N ALA A 363 -7.15 -18.71 -8.14
CA ALA A 363 -7.84 -17.52 -7.61
C ALA A 363 -7.48 -16.22 -8.36
N CYS A 364 -6.44 -16.24 -9.21
CA CYS A 364 -5.92 -15.05 -9.87
C CYS A 364 -6.58 -14.86 -11.24
N LYS A 365 -7.27 -13.73 -11.42
CA LYS A 365 -7.64 -13.23 -12.74
C LYS A 365 -6.40 -12.67 -13.44
N ALA A 366 -6.41 -12.64 -14.77
CA ALA A 366 -5.32 -12.01 -15.51
C ALA A 366 -5.24 -10.50 -15.19
N CYS A 367 -4.03 -10.00 -15.00
CA CYS A 367 -3.78 -8.56 -14.91
C CYS A 367 -4.06 -7.90 -16.26
N LEU A 368 -4.99 -6.94 -16.26
CA LEU A 368 -5.37 -6.22 -17.47
C LEU A 368 -4.43 -5.03 -17.72
N PRO A 369 -4.11 -4.71 -18.99
CA PRO A 369 -3.34 -3.53 -19.31
C PRO A 369 -4.08 -2.26 -18.90
N LEU A 370 -3.33 -1.19 -18.65
CA LEU A 370 -3.88 0.14 -18.42
C LEU A 370 -4.77 0.57 -19.60
N PRO A 371 -6.04 0.92 -19.37
CA PRO A 371 -6.91 1.34 -20.45
C PRO A 371 -6.51 2.72 -20.98
N THR A 372 -6.73 2.95 -22.28
CA THR A 372 -6.49 4.26 -22.89
C THR A 372 -7.66 5.20 -22.58
N PRO A 373 -7.43 6.36 -21.94
CA PRO A 373 -8.50 7.31 -21.63
C PRO A 373 -9.03 7.97 -22.91
N PRO A 374 -10.37 8.09 -23.08
CA PRO A 374 -10.97 8.88 -24.15
C PRO A 374 -10.42 10.32 -24.15
N GLN A 375 -10.07 10.85 -25.32
CA GLN A 375 -9.54 12.20 -25.50
C GLN A 375 -10.61 13.13 -26.11
N PRO A 376 -10.50 14.46 -25.94
CA PRO A 376 -11.35 15.40 -26.67
C PRO A 376 -11.20 15.19 -28.17
N PHE A 377 -12.29 15.30 -28.92
CA PHE A 377 -12.22 15.33 -30.38
C PHE A 377 -11.36 16.52 -30.81
N VAL A 378 -10.18 16.26 -31.38
CA VAL A 378 -9.40 17.25 -32.10
C VAL A 378 -9.76 17.08 -33.57
N ILE A 379 -10.42 18.07 -34.17
CA ILE A 379 -10.47 18.16 -35.63
C ILE A 379 -9.04 18.43 -36.06
N VAL A 380 -8.39 17.41 -36.61
CA VAL A 380 -7.16 17.65 -37.37
C VAL A 380 -7.63 18.36 -38.63
N GLU A 381 -7.55 19.69 -38.65
CA GLU A 381 -7.54 20.39 -39.93
C GLU A 381 -6.38 19.81 -40.72
N SER A 382 -6.72 19.01 -41.74
CA SER A 382 -5.77 18.60 -42.75
C SER A 382 -5.12 19.86 -43.26
N GLU A 383 -3.82 20.02 -43.05
CA GLU A 383 -3.03 21.04 -43.74
C GLU A 383 -3.28 20.87 -45.24
N PHE A 384 -4.08 21.78 -45.80
CA PHE A 384 -4.06 22.08 -47.22
C PHE A 384 -2.71 22.75 -47.48
N ILE A 385 -1.72 21.99 -47.93
CA ILE A 385 -0.67 22.44 -48.87
C ILE A 385 -0.41 21.33 -49.88
#